data_AF-A0A317Z9C9-F1
#
_entry.id   AF-A0A317Z9C9-F1
#
_cell.length_a   1.000
_cell.length_b   1.000
_cell.length_c   1.000
_cell.angle_alpha   90.00
_cell.angle_beta   90.00
_cell.angle_gamma   90.00
#
_symmetry.space_group_name_H-M   'P 1'
#
loop_
_entity.id
_entity.type
_entity.pdbx_description
1 polymer ?
#
loop_
_entity_poly.entity_id
_entity_poly.type
_entity_poly.pdbx_seq_one_letter_code
_entity_poly.pdbx_strand_id
1 'polypeptide(L)'
;MLHETDTYREIKQQPQTLKKTFDIVQGQQEAFKQFVNQIEQTHSGKKLKVLFTGAGSSAYVGDVARMARNTSVMPNFEFESVPTTHFVTDPQLYIDNQTVYLVVSFARSGNSPETKATVEFVNELSQHVYHLFITNNKDGFLGAYEAEK
;
A
#
# COMPACT_ATOMS: atom_id res chain seq x y z
N MET A 1 0.36 -33.48 -16.06
CA MET A 1 0.44 -32.10 -16.58
C MET A 1 -0.18 -31.03 -15.67
N LEU A 2 -1.39 -31.18 -15.09
CA LEU A 2 -1.97 -30.14 -14.21
C LEU A 2 -1.15 -29.84 -12.93
N HIS A 3 -0.33 -30.78 -12.44
CA HIS A 3 0.44 -30.65 -11.20
C HIS A 3 1.85 -30.04 -11.38
N GLU A 4 2.21 -29.67 -12.60
CA GLU A 4 3.58 -29.26 -12.95
C GLU A 4 3.67 -27.80 -13.43
N THR A 5 2.55 -27.08 -13.51
CA THR A 5 2.54 -25.67 -13.94
C THR A 5 2.98 -24.74 -12.80
N ASP A 6 3.50 -23.56 -13.14
CA ASP A 6 3.83 -22.51 -12.17
C ASP A 6 2.62 -22.15 -11.30
N THR A 7 1.46 -21.91 -11.91
CA THR A 7 0.23 -21.55 -11.20
C THR A 7 -0.20 -22.63 -10.20
N TYR A 8 -0.10 -23.91 -10.55
CA TYR A 8 -0.44 -24.99 -9.61
C TYR A 8 0.48 -24.98 -8.39
N ARG A 9 1.80 -24.81 -8.61
CA ARG A 9 2.80 -24.71 -7.54
C ARG A 9 2.55 -23.50 -6.64
N GLU A 10 2.29 -22.33 -7.24
CA GLU A 10 1.98 -21.09 -6.54
C GLU A 10 0.72 -21.19 -5.67
N ILE A 11 -0.33 -21.86 -6.17
CA ILE A 11 -1.54 -22.11 -5.37
C ILE A 11 -1.23 -23.02 -4.17
N LYS A 12 -0.49 -24.10 -4.39
CA LYS A 12 -0.18 -25.10 -3.34
C LYS A 12 0.73 -24.57 -2.24
N GLN A 13 1.62 -23.62 -2.55
CA GLN A 13 2.53 -23.05 -1.56
C GLN A 13 1.90 -21.95 -0.69
N GLN A 14 0.65 -21.52 -0.95
CA GLN A 14 0.02 -20.43 -0.20
C GLN A 14 0.02 -20.62 1.32
N PRO A 15 -0.28 -21.80 1.91
CA PRO A 15 -0.23 -21.96 3.36
C PRO A 15 1.16 -21.66 3.96
N GLN A 16 2.21 -22.12 3.30
CA GLN A 16 3.59 -21.86 3.73
C GLN A 16 3.97 -20.38 3.52
N THR A 17 3.52 -19.78 2.41
CA THR A 17 3.76 -18.37 2.10
C THR A 17 3.07 -17.46 3.12
N LEU A 18 1.82 -17.76 3.49
CA LEU A 18 1.08 -17.02 4.52
C LEU A 18 1.80 -17.04 5.86
N LYS A 19 2.35 -18.19 6.27
CA LYS A 19 3.15 -18.28 7.50
C LYS A 19 4.39 -17.38 7.43
N LYS A 20 5.14 -17.44 6.32
CA LYS A 20 6.31 -16.57 6.12
C LYS A 20 5.93 -15.08 6.15
N THR A 21 4.83 -14.71 5.50
CA THR A 21 4.32 -13.34 5.52
C THR A 21 3.94 -12.90 6.93
N PHE A 22 3.29 -13.77 7.70
CA PHE A 22 2.97 -13.49 9.11
C PHE A 22 4.25 -13.21 9.93
N ASP A 23 5.27 -14.06 9.80
CA ASP A 23 6.54 -13.88 10.53
C ASP A 23 7.22 -12.54 10.16
N ILE A 24 7.19 -12.16 8.88
CA ILE A 24 7.69 -10.84 8.41
C ILE A 24 6.91 -9.70 9.06
N VAL A 25 5.57 -9.74 9.00
CA VAL A 25 4.71 -8.69 9.56
C VAL A 25 4.89 -8.58 11.07
N GLN A 26 4.99 -9.72 11.77
CA GLN A 26 5.24 -9.75 13.20
C GLN A 26 6.60 -9.12 13.54
N GLY A 27 7.66 -9.43 12.79
CA GLY A 27 8.98 -8.83 12.97
C GLY A 27 8.99 -7.31 12.78
N GLN A 28 8.13 -6.79 11.90
CA GLN A 28 8.04 -5.34 11.60
C GLN A 28 7.02 -4.59 12.48
N GLN A 29 6.31 -5.27 13.38
CA GLN A 29 5.17 -4.69 14.11
C GLN A 29 5.56 -3.43 14.89
N GLU A 30 6.65 -3.46 15.65
CA GLU A 30 7.07 -2.31 16.47
C GLU A 30 7.58 -1.16 15.62
N ALA A 31 8.34 -1.43 14.56
CA ALA A 31 8.79 -0.41 13.61
C ALA A 31 7.59 0.27 12.91
N PHE A 32 6.58 -0.51 12.52
CA PHE A 32 5.37 0.03 11.91
C PHE A 32 4.56 0.90 12.89
N LYS A 33 4.42 0.46 14.16
CA LYS A 33 3.77 1.29 15.19
C LYS A 33 4.49 2.61 15.39
N GLN A 34 5.82 2.60 15.46
CA GLN A 34 6.63 3.82 15.60
C GLN A 34 6.44 4.76 14.40
N PHE A 35 6.46 4.20 13.19
CA PHE A 35 6.21 4.94 11.95
C PHE A 35 4.84 5.63 11.96
N VAL A 36 3.77 4.91 12.28
CA VAL A 36 2.41 5.50 12.34
C VAL A 36 2.31 6.56 13.45
N ASN A 37 2.85 6.27 14.64
CA ASN A 37 2.84 7.23 15.75
C ASN A 37 3.57 8.53 15.40
N GLN A 38 4.68 8.44 14.67
CA GLN A 38 5.43 9.62 14.21
C GLN A 38 4.58 10.48 13.26
N ILE A 39 3.81 9.86 12.36
CA ILE A 39 2.90 10.57 11.45
C ILE A 39 1.82 11.30 12.26
N GLU A 40 1.16 10.61 13.19
CA GLU A 40 0.10 11.19 14.03
C GLU A 40 0.63 12.33 14.91
N GLN A 41 1.85 12.22 15.44
CA GLN A 41 2.49 13.29 16.22
C GLN A 41 2.85 14.49 15.36
N THR A 42 3.42 14.27 14.17
CA THR A 42 3.81 15.34 13.23
C THR A 42 2.60 16.13 12.75
N HIS A 43 1.46 15.46 12.60
CA HIS A 43 0.22 16.06 12.12
C HIS A 43 -0.90 16.05 13.18
N SER A 44 -0.55 16.38 14.42
CA SER A 44 -1.49 16.36 15.55
C SER A 44 -2.78 17.16 15.24
N GLY A 45 -3.92 16.53 15.52
CA GLY A 45 -5.24 17.12 15.27
C GLY A 45 -5.78 16.96 13.85
N LYS A 46 -5.00 16.41 12.91
CA LYS A 46 -5.50 15.99 11.59
C LYS A 46 -5.81 14.49 11.57
N LYS A 47 -6.81 14.11 10.78
CA LYS A 47 -7.02 12.69 10.46
C LYS A 47 -5.99 12.21 9.44
N LEU A 48 -5.60 10.95 9.54
CA LEU A 48 -4.74 10.28 8.57
C LEU A 48 -5.60 9.51 7.57
N LYS A 49 -5.55 9.90 6.29
CA LYS A 49 -6.23 9.18 5.22
C LYS A 49 -5.32 8.09 4.65
N VAL A 50 -5.70 6.84 4.85
CA VAL A 50 -5.03 5.66 4.32
C VAL A 50 -5.61 5.34 2.95
N LEU A 51 -4.78 5.44 1.91
CA LEU A 51 -5.15 5.16 0.54
C LEU A 51 -4.52 3.83 0.11
N PHE A 52 -5.34 2.79 -0.01
CA PHE A 52 -4.91 1.51 -0.59
C PHE A 52 -4.92 1.61 -2.10
N THR A 53 -3.82 1.21 -2.75
CA THR A 53 -3.71 1.27 -4.20
C THR A 53 -2.99 0.06 -4.80
N GLY A 54 -3.35 -0.29 -6.02
CA GLY A 54 -2.78 -1.38 -6.80
C GLY A 54 -3.45 -1.52 -8.17
N ALA A 55 -2.86 -2.29 -9.08
CA ALA A 55 -3.45 -2.60 -10.38
C ALA A 55 -3.97 -4.04 -10.43
N GLY A 56 -5.12 -4.24 -11.11
CA GLY A 56 -5.71 -5.57 -11.32
C GLY A 56 -5.98 -6.29 -10.01
N SER A 57 -5.51 -7.54 -9.88
CA SER A 57 -5.65 -8.33 -8.65
C SER A 57 -5.07 -7.64 -7.41
N SER A 58 -4.08 -6.76 -7.57
CA SER A 58 -3.52 -6.00 -6.45
C SER A 58 -4.49 -4.93 -5.93
N ALA A 59 -5.38 -4.40 -6.77
CA ALA A 59 -6.44 -3.48 -6.34
C ALA A 59 -7.44 -4.19 -5.39
N TYR A 60 -7.76 -5.45 -5.68
CA TYR A 60 -8.68 -6.24 -4.85
C TYR A 60 -8.14 -6.48 -3.44
N VAL A 61 -6.82 -6.49 -3.24
CA VAL A 61 -6.21 -6.51 -1.90
C VAL A 61 -6.61 -5.26 -1.12
N GLY A 62 -6.58 -4.09 -1.76
CA GLY A 62 -7.02 -2.83 -1.18
C GLY A 62 -8.49 -2.84 -0.79
N ASP A 63 -9.36 -3.41 -1.64
CA ASP A 63 -10.80 -3.50 -1.36
C ASP A 63 -11.09 -4.40 -0.15
N VAL A 64 -10.40 -5.54 -0.05
CA VAL A 64 -10.52 -6.46 1.10
C VAL A 64 -9.92 -5.83 2.37
N ALA A 65 -8.74 -5.24 2.29
CA ALA A 65 -8.07 -4.58 3.42
C ALA A 65 -8.89 -3.40 3.94
N ARG A 66 -9.46 -2.63 3.01
CA ARG A 66 -10.51 -1.67 3.31
C ARG A 66 -11.62 -2.43 4.02
N MET A 67 -12.36 -3.38 3.47
CA MET A 67 -13.49 -4.01 4.20
C MET A 67 -13.16 -4.56 5.62
N ALA A 68 -11.92 -4.99 5.88
CA ALA A 68 -11.50 -5.55 7.16
C ALA A 68 -11.32 -4.56 8.32
N ARG A 69 -11.24 -3.23 8.09
CA ARG A 69 -11.04 -2.26 9.19
C ARG A 69 -12.29 -2.06 10.04
N ASN A 70 -12.08 -1.94 11.35
CA ASN A 70 -13.11 -1.47 12.28
C ASN A 70 -12.93 0.04 12.50
N THR A 71 -13.65 0.86 11.74
CA THR A 71 -13.58 2.32 11.82
C THR A 71 -14.00 2.86 13.20
N SER A 72 -14.82 2.12 13.94
CA SER A 72 -15.30 2.54 15.26
C SER A 72 -14.20 2.58 16.32
N VAL A 73 -13.08 1.87 16.12
CA VAL A 73 -11.92 1.87 17.03
C VAL A 73 -10.72 2.62 16.45
N MET A 74 -10.86 3.21 15.26
CA MET A 74 -9.82 3.98 14.56
C MET A 74 -10.38 5.35 14.08
N PRO A 75 -10.91 6.20 14.98
CA PRO A 75 -11.61 7.43 14.59
C PRO A 75 -10.70 8.48 13.92
N ASN A 76 -9.40 8.39 14.14
CA ASN A 76 -8.38 9.27 13.54
C ASN A 76 -7.99 8.84 12.12
N PHE A 77 -8.48 7.70 11.64
CA PHE A 77 -8.12 7.14 10.34
C PHE A 77 -9.31 7.11 9.39
N GLU A 78 -9.07 7.47 8.15
CA GLU A 78 -10.02 7.29 7.05
C GLU A 78 -9.42 6.34 6.02
N PHE A 79 -10.22 5.39 5.51
CA PHE A 79 -9.71 4.32 4.64
C PHE A 79 -10.44 4.29 3.31
N GLU A 80 -9.67 4.43 2.24
CA GLU A 80 -10.14 4.37 0.87
C GLU A 80 -9.32 3.36 0.06
N SER A 81 -9.93 2.76 -0.95
CA SER A 81 -9.27 1.87 -1.90
C SER A 81 -9.48 2.48 -3.29
N VAL A 82 -8.39 2.83 -3.95
CA VAL A 82 -8.39 3.44 -5.28
C VAL A 82 -7.39 2.68 -6.15
N PRO A 83 -7.85 1.96 -7.19
CA PRO A 83 -6.94 1.30 -8.11
C PRO A 83 -5.99 2.30 -8.76
N THR A 84 -4.72 1.93 -8.95
CA THR A 84 -3.73 2.81 -9.61
C THR A 84 -4.22 3.23 -11.00
N THR A 85 -4.89 2.31 -11.71
CA THR A 85 -5.47 2.57 -13.04
C THR A 85 -6.56 3.63 -13.07
N HIS A 86 -7.22 3.91 -11.95
CA HIS A 86 -8.17 5.02 -11.82
C HIS A 86 -7.43 6.29 -11.38
N PHE A 87 -6.57 6.14 -10.36
CA PHE A 87 -5.79 7.23 -9.81
C PHE A 87 -5.03 7.99 -10.89
N VAL A 88 -4.30 7.29 -11.77
CA VAL A 88 -3.46 7.93 -12.81
C VAL A 88 -4.26 8.64 -13.90
N THR A 89 -5.58 8.42 -13.99
CA THR A 89 -6.43 9.09 -14.99
C THR A 89 -6.89 10.46 -14.53
N ASP A 90 -7.09 10.64 -13.22
CA ASP A 90 -7.42 11.93 -12.61
C ASP A 90 -6.94 11.98 -11.15
N PRO A 91 -5.63 12.21 -10.92
CA PRO A 91 -5.04 12.16 -9.58
C PRO A 91 -5.68 13.15 -8.58
N GLN A 92 -6.11 14.32 -9.07
CA GLN A 92 -6.63 15.41 -8.24
C GLN A 92 -7.98 15.07 -7.59
N LEU A 93 -8.70 14.06 -8.07
CA LEU A 93 -9.91 13.56 -7.41
C LEU A 93 -9.61 12.81 -6.11
N TYR A 94 -8.39 12.28 -5.97
CA TYR A 94 -8.04 11.34 -4.91
C TYR A 94 -7.03 11.91 -3.91
N ILE A 95 -6.21 12.88 -4.35
CA ILE A 95 -5.21 13.53 -3.52
C ILE A 95 -5.30 15.05 -3.54
N ASP A 96 -5.06 15.66 -2.38
CA ASP A 96 -4.96 17.10 -2.18
C ASP A 96 -3.77 17.44 -1.24
N ASN A 97 -3.40 18.71 -1.17
CA ASN A 97 -2.26 19.17 -0.36
C ASN A 97 -2.63 19.56 1.09
N GLN A 98 -3.89 19.41 1.50
CA GLN A 98 -4.37 19.77 2.85
C GLN A 98 -4.47 18.54 3.77
N THR A 99 -4.79 17.40 3.19
CA THR A 99 -4.96 16.09 3.82
C THR A 99 -3.63 15.38 4.03
N VAL A 100 -3.50 14.63 5.14
CA VAL A 100 -2.34 13.79 5.42
C VAL A 100 -2.62 12.39 4.92
N TYR A 101 -1.75 11.85 4.07
CA TYR A 101 -1.94 10.56 3.43
C TYR A 101 -0.92 9.52 3.88
N LEU A 102 -1.40 8.30 4.15
CA LEU A 102 -0.58 7.10 4.09
C LEU A 102 -0.99 6.31 2.84
N VAL A 103 -0.17 6.35 1.80
CA VAL A 103 -0.40 5.62 0.55
C VAL A 103 0.21 4.23 0.67
N VAL A 104 -0.65 3.22 0.63
CA VAL A 104 -0.26 1.80 0.73
C VAL A 104 -0.35 1.17 -0.65
N SER A 105 0.81 0.93 -1.27
CA SER A 105 0.88 0.40 -2.64
C SER A 105 1.13 -1.10 -2.65
N PHE A 106 0.20 -1.85 -3.26
CA PHE A 106 0.29 -3.29 -3.49
C PHE A 106 0.72 -3.57 -4.94
N ALA A 107 1.82 -4.31 -5.11
CA ALA A 107 2.24 -4.74 -6.44
C ALA A 107 3.09 -6.01 -6.40
N ARG A 108 2.76 -7.02 -7.22
CA ARG A 108 3.58 -8.23 -7.36
C ARG A 108 4.98 -7.92 -7.90
N SER A 109 5.06 -7.29 -9.08
CA SER A 109 6.35 -6.98 -9.73
C SER A 109 6.98 -5.67 -9.26
N GLY A 110 6.19 -4.79 -8.66
CA GLY A 110 6.61 -3.44 -8.27
C GLY A 110 6.91 -2.49 -9.44
N ASN A 111 6.66 -2.90 -10.69
CA ASN A 111 7.17 -2.24 -11.92
C ASN A 111 6.07 -1.80 -12.90
N SER A 112 4.79 -1.86 -12.54
CA SER A 112 3.73 -1.39 -13.44
C SER A 112 3.88 0.13 -13.65
N PRO A 113 3.74 0.62 -14.90
CA PRO A 113 3.78 2.06 -15.17
C PRO A 113 2.79 2.85 -14.33
N GLU A 114 1.59 2.30 -14.12
CA GLU A 114 0.55 2.91 -13.29
C GLU A 114 0.97 2.99 -11.82
N THR A 115 1.59 1.94 -11.28
CA THR A 115 2.14 1.97 -9.92
C THR A 115 3.20 3.07 -9.76
N LYS A 116 4.12 3.19 -10.72
CA LYS A 116 5.16 4.22 -10.69
C LYS A 116 4.55 5.62 -10.78
N ALA A 117 3.66 5.85 -11.75
CA ALA A 117 3.00 7.12 -11.96
C ALA A 117 2.15 7.54 -10.74
N THR A 118 1.48 6.60 -10.06
CA THR A 118 0.77 6.90 -8.81
C THR A 118 1.73 7.46 -7.75
N VAL A 119 2.90 6.85 -7.53
CA VAL A 119 3.88 7.36 -6.54
C VAL A 119 4.39 8.76 -6.93
N GLU A 120 4.69 8.97 -8.21
CA GLU A 120 5.16 10.26 -8.73
C GLU A 120 4.11 11.36 -8.54
N PHE A 121 2.88 11.14 -9.00
CA PHE A 121 1.79 12.13 -8.87
C PHE A 121 1.44 12.42 -7.41
N VAL A 122 1.43 11.41 -6.56
CA VAL A 122 1.17 11.58 -5.13
C VAL A 122 2.18 12.55 -4.51
N ASN A 123 3.47 12.37 -4.82
CA ASN A 123 4.54 13.22 -4.30
C ASN A 123 4.53 14.63 -4.91
N GLU A 124 4.11 14.76 -6.17
CA GLU A 124 3.99 16.07 -6.84
C GLU A 124 2.84 16.89 -6.27
N LEU A 125 1.70 16.25 -5.98
CA LEU A 125 0.45 16.93 -5.62
C LEU A 125 0.30 17.23 -4.13
N SER A 126 1.08 16.58 -3.26
CA SER A 126 0.98 16.76 -1.81
C SER A 126 2.31 16.60 -1.09
N GLN A 127 2.57 17.51 -0.13
CA GLN A 127 3.74 17.46 0.76
C GLN A 127 3.48 16.68 2.05
N HIS A 128 2.29 16.13 2.23
CA HIS A 128 1.85 15.46 3.45
C HIS A 128 1.59 13.97 3.21
N VAL A 129 2.52 13.32 2.51
CA VAL A 129 2.41 11.93 2.07
C VAL A 129 3.47 11.07 2.72
N TYR A 130 3.02 9.92 3.20
CA TYR A 130 3.86 8.81 3.63
C TYR A 130 3.54 7.58 2.79
N HIS A 131 4.56 6.76 2.51
CA HIS A 131 4.41 5.57 1.68
C HIS A 131 4.63 4.29 2.50
N LEU A 132 3.80 3.28 2.24
CA LEU A 132 4.04 1.91 2.64
C LEU A 132 3.95 1.02 1.40
N PHE A 133 5.07 0.40 1.02
CA PHE A 133 5.10 -0.49 -0.13
C PHE A 133 5.04 -1.95 0.29
N ILE A 134 4.08 -2.67 -0.30
CA ILE A 134 3.90 -4.11 -0.09
C ILE A 134 4.08 -4.78 -1.46
N THR A 135 5.28 -5.33 -1.68
CA THR A 135 5.67 -5.93 -2.95
C THR A 135 6.38 -7.27 -2.79
N ASN A 136 6.30 -8.12 -3.81
CA ASN A 136 6.99 -9.40 -3.88
C ASN A 136 8.32 -9.32 -4.63
N ASN A 137 8.67 -8.16 -5.21
CA ASN A 137 9.90 -7.97 -5.96
C ASN A 137 10.78 -6.90 -5.30
N LYS A 138 11.77 -7.35 -4.53
CA LYS A 138 12.73 -6.46 -3.86
C LYS A 138 13.57 -5.61 -4.83
N ASP A 139 13.75 -6.07 -6.06
CA ASP A 139 14.55 -5.38 -7.08
C ASP A 139 13.67 -4.56 -8.04
N GLY A 140 12.35 -4.55 -7.82
CA GLY A 140 11.41 -3.70 -8.56
C GLY A 140 11.40 -2.27 -8.06
N PHE A 141 10.80 -1.35 -8.80
CA PHE A 141 10.76 0.07 -8.48
C PHE A 141 10.27 0.34 -7.05
N LEU A 142 9.18 -0.31 -6.61
CA LEU A 142 8.74 -0.18 -5.20
C LEU A 142 9.72 -0.78 -4.18
N GLY A 143 10.37 -1.91 -4.51
CA GLY A 143 11.26 -2.62 -3.59
C GLY A 143 12.61 -1.94 -3.40
N ALA A 144 13.08 -1.27 -4.45
CA ALA A 144 14.31 -0.49 -4.48
C ALA A 144 14.05 1.02 -4.42
N TYR A 145 12.84 1.43 -4.01
CA TYR A 145 12.49 2.85 -3.96
C TYR A 145 13.32 3.55 -2.89
N GLU A 146 14.07 4.56 -3.32
CA GLU A 146 14.73 5.52 -2.44
C GLU A 146 13.98 6.85 -2.58
N ALA A 147 13.46 7.38 -1.47
CA ALA A 147 12.88 8.70 -1.50
C ALA A 147 13.96 9.71 -1.90
N GLU A 148 13.70 10.50 -2.94
CA GLU A 148 14.55 11.65 -3.27
C GLU A 148 14.55 12.59 -2.05
N LYS A 149 15.76 12.94 -1.58
CA LYS A 149 15.97 13.80 -0.41
C LYS A 149 15.64 15.26 -0.69
#